data_AF-A0A7Y2VFZ5-F1
#
_entry.id   AF-A0A7Y2VFZ5-F1
#
_cell.length_a   1.000
_cell.length_b   1.000
_cell.length_c   1.000
_cell.angle_alpha   90.00
_cell.angle_beta   90.00
_cell.angle_gamma   90.00
#
_symmetry.space_group_name_H-M   'P 1'
#
loop_
_entity.id
_entity.type
_entity.pdbx_description
1 polymer ?
#
loop_
_entity_poly.entity_id
_entity_poly.type
_entity_poly.pdbx_seq_one_letter_code
_entity_poly.pdbx_strand_id
1 'polypeptide(L)'
;MKNLFFIAFCAILFIGCQPQGPERFSTTGPEIDLVKALIADYEAGNWEAWNAKFADTVKVYHNNWNTPVSAKAAQENHQQALTQVSEYKFRDEPRFLEKIIDDDGETWVNFWGVWEGTLRSNGEVIQLPVHLTLQIADGKIVEEHGFWDSAITQNALAKITAAQNAPEAIQSIMTNQDKIAEAWSNYDKELFASLSAPNVIRNGNGVRMASNQEEYGAFMDVFHTAFPDFHVTIDNSVIKDGKSYINWTCTGTNTGEFMGNPPTGKKIVTHGVSIWTFDANGIVLQEDAFYDNGELYNQLGYTVSPPEGE
;
A
#
# COMPACT_ATOMS: atom_id res chain seq x y z
N MET A 1 -70.43 28.14 -49.63
CA MET A 1 -69.52 26.97 -49.66
C MET A 1 -68.10 27.53 -49.72
N LYS A 2 -67.46 27.73 -48.56
CA LYS A 2 -66.53 26.81 -47.87
C LYS A 2 -65.09 26.95 -48.39
N ASN A 3 -64.29 27.63 -47.56
CA ASN A 3 -62.92 27.32 -47.12
C ASN A 3 -61.80 27.19 -48.19
N LEU A 4 -60.69 27.95 -48.03
CA LEU A 4 -59.43 27.38 -47.51
C LEU A 4 -58.35 28.47 -47.31
N PHE A 5 -58.01 28.66 -46.03
CA PHE A 5 -56.73 29.06 -45.41
C PHE A 5 -55.55 29.51 -46.29
N PHE A 6 -55.15 30.79 -46.11
CA PHE A 6 -53.76 31.24 -46.26
C PHE A 6 -52.96 30.80 -45.03
N ILE A 7 -52.09 29.81 -45.18
CA ILE A 7 -51.07 29.47 -44.18
C ILE A 7 -49.76 30.12 -44.63
N ALA A 8 -49.36 31.16 -43.91
CA ALA A 8 -48.03 31.74 -44.00
C ALA A 8 -47.01 30.72 -43.45
N PHE A 9 -46.18 30.16 -44.33
CA PHE A 9 -45.11 29.25 -43.95
C PHE A 9 -43.91 30.10 -43.47
N CYS A 10 -43.91 30.46 -42.19
CA CYS A 10 -42.71 30.95 -41.52
C CYS A 10 -41.70 29.79 -41.38
N ALA A 11 -40.80 29.67 -42.35
CA ALA A 11 -39.61 28.83 -42.21
C ALA A 11 -38.66 29.49 -41.21
N ILE A 12 -38.78 29.14 -39.93
CA ILE A 12 -37.78 29.47 -38.91
C ILE A 12 -36.62 28.49 -39.09
N LEU A 13 -35.56 28.94 -39.76
CA LEU A 13 -34.26 28.28 -39.76
C LEU A 13 -33.67 28.41 -38.36
N PHE A 14 -33.84 27.37 -37.53
CA PHE A 14 -33.02 27.17 -36.35
C PHE A 14 -31.60 26.78 -36.81
N ILE A 15 -30.77 27.78 -37.10
CA ILE A 15 -29.31 27.59 -37.11
C ILE A 15 -28.94 27.38 -35.64
N GLY A 16 -28.97 26.13 -35.18
CA GLY A 16 -28.39 25.77 -33.90
C GLY A 16 -26.92 26.17 -33.89
N CYS A 17 -26.48 26.86 -32.83
CA CYS A 17 -25.07 27.07 -32.57
C CYS A 17 -24.39 25.71 -32.42
N GLN A 18 -23.87 25.14 -33.51
CA GLN A 18 -22.79 24.18 -33.40
C GLN A 18 -21.56 24.94 -32.90
N PRO A 19 -20.83 24.45 -31.89
CA PRO A 19 -19.56 25.05 -31.51
C PRO A 19 -18.63 25.06 -32.74
N GLN A 20 -18.29 26.26 -33.22
CA GLN A 20 -17.51 26.47 -34.45
C GLN A 20 -15.99 26.34 -34.22
N GLY A 21 -15.58 25.25 -33.57
CA GLY A 21 -14.16 24.94 -33.37
C GLY A 21 -13.90 23.43 -33.45
N PRO A 22 -12.70 23.01 -33.84
CA PRO A 22 -12.30 21.61 -33.73
C PRO A 22 -12.49 21.13 -32.28
N GLU A 23 -12.88 19.88 -32.08
CA GLU A 23 -13.01 19.28 -30.76
C GLU A 23 -11.64 19.28 -30.08
N ARG A 24 -11.45 20.19 -29.11
CA ARG A 24 -10.16 20.41 -28.41
C ARG A 24 -9.95 19.50 -27.21
N PHE A 25 -10.94 18.69 -26.83
CA PHE A 25 -10.88 17.75 -25.70
C PHE A 25 -11.52 16.43 -26.11
N SER A 26 -10.90 15.29 -25.81
CA SER A 26 -11.53 13.98 -25.97
C SER A 26 -10.92 12.93 -25.03
N THR A 27 -11.71 11.94 -24.61
CA THR A 27 -11.22 10.77 -23.85
C THR A 27 -11.11 9.52 -24.71
N THR A 28 -11.25 9.68 -26.05
CA THR A 28 -11.21 8.60 -27.04
C THR A 28 -10.43 9.03 -28.28
N GLY A 29 -10.11 8.08 -29.15
CA GLY A 29 -9.45 8.36 -30.43
C GLY A 29 -8.05 7.75 -30.53
N PRO A 30 -7.43 7.85 -31.71
CA PRO A 30 -6.19 7.13 -32.02
C PRO A 30 -5.01 7.55 -31.13
N GLU A 31 -4.96 8.80 -30.68
CA GLU A 31 -3.91 9.28 -29.76
C GLU A 31 -4.06 8.70 -28.36
N ILE A 32 -5.31 8.56 -27.88
CA ILE A 32 -5.61 7.90 -26.60
C ILE A 32 -5.26 6.41 -26.70
N ASP A 33 -5.60 5.77 -27.82
CA ASP A 33 -5.29 4.35 -28.04
C ASP A 33 -3.78 4.11 -28.17
N LEU A 34 -3.03 5.05 -28.75
CA LEU A 34 -1.57 5.03 -28.77
C LEU A 34 -0.98 5.01 -27.35
N VAL A 35 -1.45 5.88 -26.45
CA VAL A 35 -0.96 5.95 -25.06
C VAL A 35 -1.41 4.73 -24.24
N LYS A 36 -2.63 4.23 -24.45
CA LYS A 36 -3.06 2.94 -23.85
C LYS A 36 -2.15 1.79 -24.26
N ALA A 37 -1.81 1.71 -25.55
CA ALA A 37 -0.90 0.69 -26.05
C ALA A 37 0.54 0.90 -25.54
N LEU A 38 0.98 2.15 -25.34
CA LEU A 38 2.28 2.47 -24.73
C LEU A 38 2.36 1.88 -23.31
N ILE A 39 1.34 2.12 -22.50
CA ILE A 39 1.24 1.60 -21.13
C ILE A 39 1.19 0.07 -21.14
N ALA A 40 0.38 -0.53 -22.01
CA ALA A 40 0.26 -1.98 -22.11
C ALA A 40 1.60 -2.65 -22.50
N ASP A 41 2.36 -2.06 -23.44
CA ASP A 41 3.67 -2.59 -23.80
C ASP A 41 4.72 -2.40 -22.71
N TYR A 42 4.63 -1.31 -21.93
CA TYR A 42 5.45 -1.14 -20.73
C TYR A 42 5.16 -2.24 -19.70
N GLU A 43 3.88 -2.47 -19.37
CA GLU A 43 3.45 -3.52 -18.42
C GLU A 43 3.83 -4.93 -18.89
N ALA A 44 3.82 -5.17 -20.20
CA ALA A 44 4.26 -6.44 -20.81
C ALA A 44 5.79 -6.57 -20.94
N GLY A 45 6.56 -5.51 -20.67
CA GLY A 45 7.99 -5.47 -20.97
C GLY A 45 8.32 -5.59 -22.46
N ASN A 46 7.38 -5.26 -23.35
CA ASN A 46 7.53 -5.31 -24.79
C ASN A 46 8.23 -4.05 -25.32
N TRP A 47 9.53 -3.95 -25.01
CA TRP A 47 10.29 -2.73 -25.27
C TRP A 47 10.46 -2.40 -26.76
N GLU A 48 10.39 -3.39 -27.65
CA GLU A 48 10.42 -3.16 -29.10
C GLU A 48 9.18 -2.37 -29.53
N ALA A 49 7.99 -2.85 -29.17
CA ALA A 49 6.73 -2.17 -29.49
C ALA A 49 6.55 -0.86 -28.71
N TRP A 50 7.11 -0.76 -27.50
CA TRP A 50 7.15 0.48 -26.71
C TRP A 50 7.97 1.55 -27.43
N ASN A 51 9.22 1.28 -27.81
CA ASN A 51 10.07 2.23 -28.52
C ASN A 51 9.48 2.62 -29.89
N ALA A 52 8.82 1.69 -30.57
CA ALA A 52 8.20 1.93 -31.86
C ALA A 52 7.08 2.97 -31.84
N LYS A 53 6.62 3.47 -30.68
CA LYS A 53 5.62 4.56 -30.59
C LYS A 53 6.21 5.95 -30.59
N PHE A 54 7.50 6.07 -30.29
CA PHE A 54 8.20 7.34 -30.26
C PHE A 54 8.75 7.71 -31.63
N ALA A 55 8.87 9.01 -31.88
CA ALA A 55 9.68 9.52 -32.97
C ALA A 55 11.18 9.41 -32.61
N ASP A 56 12.04 9.26 -33.61
CA ASP A 56 13.50 9.15 -33.40
C ASP A 56 14.10 10.39 -32.69
N THR A 57 13.44 11.54 -32.82
CA THR A 57 13.83 12.83 -32.22
C THR A 57 13.09 13.15 -30.93
N VAL A 58 12.38 12.19 -30.33
CA VAL A 58 11.60 12.43 -29.10
C VAL A 58 12.47 13.03 -28.00
N LYS A 59 11.90 13.95 -27.24
CA LYS A 59 12.43 14.40 -25.96
C LYS A 59 11.62 13.82 -24.80
N VAL A 60 12.25 12.99 -23.97
CA VAL A 60 11.62 12.40 -22.79
C VAL A 60 12.18 13.02 -21.52
N TYR A 61 11.30 13.57 -20.69
CA TYR A 61 11.62 14.26 -19.44
C TYR A 61 10.99 13.51 -18.27
N HIS A 62 11.80 12.87 -17.43
CA HIS A 62 11.31 12.18 -16.23
C HIS A 62 11.83 12.88 -14.98
N ASN A 63 10.91 13.35 -14.12
CA ASN A 63 11.19 14.07 -12.87
C ASN A 63 12.14 15.27 -13.01
N ASN A 64 12.19 15.90 -14.18
CA ASN A 64 12.99 17.08 -14.45
C ASN A 64 12.43 17.85 -15.66
N TRP A 65 12.82 19.11 -15.81
CA TRP A 65 12.36 19.98 -16.91
C TRP A 65 13.43 20.31 -17.96
N ASN A 66 14.69 19.97 -17.68
CA ASN A 66 15.81 20.62 -18.35
C ASN A 66 16.56 19.69 -19.30
N THR A 67 16.63 18.40 -18.96
CA THR A 67 17.52 17.46 -19.64
C THR A 67 16.71 16.30 -20.18
N PRO A 68 16.34 16.34 -21.47
CA PRO A 68 15.65 15.22 -22.08
C PRO A 68 16.61 14.06 -22.34
N VAL A 69 16.03 12.87 -22.43
CA VAL A 69 16.70 11.67 -22.95
C VAL A 69 15.94 11.13 -24.16
N SER A 70 16.57 10.24 -24.93
CA SER A 70 15.88 9.50 -26.00
C SER A 70 14.94 8.44 -25.42
N ALA A 71 14.00 7.94 -26.22
CA ALA A 71 13.18 6.79 -25.85
C ALA A 71 14.03 5.58 -25.42
N LYS A 72 15.15 5.34 -26.10
CA LYS A 72 16.05 4.23 -25.77
C LYS A 72 16.68 4.37 -24.38
N ALA A 73 17.14 5.58 -24.03
CA ALA A 73 17.69 5.84 -22.70
C ALA A 73 16.60 5.80 -21.61
N ALA A 74 15.38 6.27 -21.91
CA ALA A 74 14.24 6.12 -21.00
C ALA A 74 13.89 4.65 -20.75
N GLN A 75 13.90 3.81 -21.79
CA GLN A 75 13.77 2.35 -21.65
C GLN A 75 14.82 1.78 -20.69
N GLU A 76 16.09 2.13 -20.88
CA GLU A 76 17.19 1.60 -20.05
C GLU A 76 17.01 1.99 -18.57
N ASN A 77 16.59 3.22 -18.30
CA ASN A 77 16.25 3.69 -16.95
C ASN A 77 15.09 2.89 -16.34
N HIS A 78 14.02 2.64 -17.12
CA HIS A 78 12.91 1.80 -16.67
C HIS A 78 13.38 0.38 -16.38
N GLN A 79 14.13 -0.25 -17.29
CA GLN A 79 14.65 -1.60 -17.10
C GLN A 79 15.51 -1.71 -15.84
N GLN A 80 16.35 -0.71 -15.56
CA GLN A 80 17.15 -0.65 -14.35
C GLN A 80 16.27 -0.58 -13.09
N ALA A 81 15.26 0.31 -13.07
CA ALA A 81 14.34 0.42 -11.94
C ALA A 81 13.56 -0.89 -11.72
N LEU A 82 13.13 -1.53 -12.82
CA LEU A 82 12.35 -2.77 -12.80
C LEU A 82 13.12 -3.99 -12.28
N THR A 83 14.47 -3.93 -12.22
CA THR A 83 15.25 -5.00 -11.56
C THR A 83 14.92 -5.16 -10.08
N GLN A 84 14.42 -4.10 -9.43
CA GLN A 84 14.14 -4.07 -7.99
C GLN A 84 12.80 -4.71 -7.62
N VAL A 85 11.90 -4.91 -8.59
CA VAL A 85 10.55 -5.44 -8.37
C VAL A 85 10.33 -6.79 -9.04
N SER A 86 9.55 -7.67 -8.39
CA SER A 86 9.18 -9.00 -8.89
C SER A 86 8.06 -8.93 -9.92
N GLU A 87 7.16 -7.99 -9.75
CA GLU A 87 6.00 -7.72 -10.60
C GLU A 87 5.68 -6.21 -10.56
N TYR A 88 5.04 -5.70 -11.60
CA TYR A 88 4.62 -4.31 -11.68
C TYR A 88 3.47 -4.13 -12.67
N LYS A 89 2.63 -3.12 -12.43
CA LYS A 89 1.55 -2.69 -13.33
C LYS A 89 1.02 -1.32 -12.93
N PHE A 90 0.23 -0.68 -13.77
CA PHE A 90 -0.67 0.37 -13.32
C PHE A 90 -1.97 -0.25 -12.81
N ARG A 91 -2.55 0.32 -11.74
CA ARG A 91 -3.89 -0.04 -11.29
C ARG A 91 -4.92 0.14 -12.41
N ASP A 92 -5.98 -0.66 -12.35
CA ASP A 92 -7.14 -0.48 -13.23
C ASP A 92 -7.85 0.84 -12.90
N GLU A 93 -7.97 1.15 -11.60
CA GLU A 93 -8.55 2.41 -11.09
C GLU A 93 -7.76 2.92 -9.85
N PRO A 94 -7.48 4.23 -9.75
CA PRO A 94 -7.85 5.30 -10.69
C PRO A 94 -6.94 5.33 -11.93
N ARG A 95 -7.53 5.50 -13.12
CA ARG A 95 -6.80 5.70 -14.37
C ARG A 95 -7.52 6.70 -15.27
N PHE A 96 -6.86 7.79 -15.63
CA PHE A 96 -7.45 8.85 -16.45
C PHE A 96 -6.60 9.11 -17.69
N LEU A 97 -7.25 9.17 -18.86
CA LEU A 97 -6.64 9.66 -20.10
C LEU A 97 -7.53 10.72 -20.71
N GLU A 98 -6.92 11.83 -21.09
CA GLU A 98 -7.55 12.91 -21.82
C GLU A 98 -6.61 13.41 -22.91
N LYS A 99 -7.20 13.73 -24.05
CA LYS A 99 -6.53 14.38 -25.17
C LYS A 99 -6.96 15.82 -25.18
N ILE A 100 -6.00 16.72 -25.37
CA ILE A 100 -6.26 18.13 -25.63
C ILE A 100 -5.56 18.60 -26.91
N ILE A 101 -6.09 19.66 -27.50
CA ILE A 101 -5.43 20.43 -28.55
C ILE A 101 -5.18 21.83 -27.99
N ASP A 102 -3.91 22.22 -27.86
CA ASP A 102 -3.53 23.52 -27.30
C ASP A 102 -3.78 24.69 -28.29
N ASP A 103 -3.42 25.90 -27.89
CA ASP A 103 -3.66 27.11 -28.70
C ASP A 103 -2.76 27.18 -29.93
N ASP A 104 -1.67 26.42 -29.95
CA ASP A 104 -0.74 26.29 -31.08
C ASP A 104 -1.15 25.16 -32.04
N GLY A 105 -2.20 24.41 -31.69
CA GLY A 105 -2.74 23.32 -32.50
C GLY A 105 -2.03 21.98 -32.26
N GLU A 106 -1.19 21.89 -31.23
CA GLU A 106 -0.48 20.67 -30.89
C GLU A 106 -1.41 19.72 -30.12
N THR A 107 -1.28 18.42 -30.43
CA THR A 107 -2.10 17.39 -29.77
C THR A 107 -1.33 16.80 -28.60
N TRP A 108 -1.92 16.87 -27.42
CA TRP A 108 -1.36 16.33 -26.19
C TRP A 108 -2.28 15.30 -25.58
N VAL A 109 -1.71 14.25 -24.99
CA VAL A 109 -2.44 13.28 -24.17
C VAL A 109 -1.90 13.31 -22.76
N ASN A 110 -2.77 13.60 -21.79
CA ASN A 110 -2.48 13.52 -20.38
C ASN A 110 -2.91 12.16 -19.85
N PHE A 111 -2.05 11.52 -19.08
CA PHE A 111 -2.33 10.31 -18.35
C PHE A 111 -2.11 10.52 -16.85
N TRP A 112 -3.03 10.00 -16.05
CA TRP A 112 -2.88 9.87 -14.61
C TRP A 112 -3.14 8.43 -14.22
N GLY A 113 -2.26 7.86 -13.41
CA GLY A 113 -2.42 6.50 -12.92
C GLY A 113 -1.60 6.25 -11.65
N VAL A 114 -1.83 5.12 -11.01
CA VAL A 114 -1.01 4.65 -9.89
C VAL A 114 -0.26 3.42 -10.35
N TRP A 115 1.06 3.55 -10.47
CA TRP A 115 1.96 2.43 -10.72
C TRP A 115 2.17 1.65 -9.42
N GLU A 116 2.10 0.33 -9.50
CA GLU A 116 2.38 -0.59 -8.40
C GLU A 116 3.55 -1.48 -8.78
N GLY A 117 4.44 -1.73 -7.81
CA GLY A 117 5.52 -2.68 -7.97
C GLY A 117 5.86 -3.36 -6.66
N THR A 118 5.98 -4.69 -6.69
CA THR A 118 6.29 -5.51 -5.51
C THR A 118 7.80 -5.65 -5.38
N LEU A 119 8.41 -5.13 -4.32
CA LEU A 119 9.86 -5.19 -4.11
C LEU A 119 10.35 -6.64 -3.97
N ARG A 120 11.39 -7.00 -4.71
CA ARG A 120 12.01 -8.35 -4.63
C ARG A 120 12.61 -8.64 -3.26
N SER A 121 13.05 -7.60 -2.55
CA SER A 121 13.80 -7.72 -1.30
C SER A 121 12.96 -8.18 -0.12
N ASN A 122 11.68 -7.77 -0.06
CA ASN A 122 10.82 -7.98 1.11
C ASN A 122 9.33 -8.17 0.74
N GLY A 123 8.96 -8.14 -0.53
CA GLY A 123 7.56 -8.29 -0.97
C GLY A 123 6.68 -7.06 -0.71
N GLU A 124 7.23 -5.94 -0.24
CA GLU A 124 6.46 -4.71 -0.03
C GLU A 124 5.97 -4.15 -1.37
N VAL A 125 4.68 -3.80 -1.44
CA VAL A 125 4.08 -3.18 -2.62
C VAL A 125 4.26 -1.67 -2.55
N ILE A 126 5.01 -1.12 -3.49
CA ILE A 126 5.17 0.33 -3.67
C ILE A 126 4.05 0.84 -4.57
N GLN A 127 3.43 1.95 -4.19
CA GLN A 127 2.44 2.67 -5.00
C GLN A 127 2.97 4.06 -5.37
N LEU A 128 3.08 4.35 -6.67
CA LEU A 128 3.55 5.62 -7.20
C LEU A 128 2.45 6.27 -8.04
N PRO A 129 1.86 7.39 -7.60
CA PRO A 129 1.08 8.25 -8.49
C PRO A 129 1.99 8.78 -9.61
N VAL A 130 1.56 8.59 -10.85
CA VAL A 130 2.27 9.01 -12.06
C VAL A 130 1.37 9.92 -12.87
N HIS A 131 1.94 11.04 -13.30
CA HIS A 131 1.38 11.86 -14.37
C HIS A 131 2.29 11.82 -15.58
N LEU A 132 1.73 11.56 -16.76
CA LEU A 132 2.41 11.71 -18.04
C LEU A 132 1.67 12.75 -18.89
N THR A 133 2.42 13.55 -19.63
CA THR A 133 1.91 14.45 -20.68
C THR A 133 2.70 14.17 -21.95
N LEU A 134 2.02 13.71 -23.00
CA LEU A 134 2.64 13.23 -24.24
C LEU A 134 2.18 14.05 -25.44
N GLN A 135 3.10 14.70 -26.13
CA GLN A 135 2.83 15.36 -27.40
C GLN A 135 2.85 14.34 -28.53
N ILE A 136 1.82 14.36 -29.37
CA ILE A 136 1.67 13.43 -30.49
C ILE A 136 1.61 14.19 -31.80
N ALA A 137 2.50 13.82 -32.72
CA ALA A 137 2.53 14.32 -34.10
C ALA A 137 2.78 13.14 -35.06
N ASP A 138 2.07 13.13 -36.19
CA ASP A 138 2.17 12.06 -37.21
C ASP A 138 2.03 10.64 -36.65
N GLY A 139 1.16 10.46 -35.64
CA GLY A 139 0.91 9.17 -34.98
C GLY A 139 2.05 8.67 -34.10
N LYS A 140 3.02 9.53 -33.76
CA LYS A 140 4.17 9.23 -32.90
C LYS A 140 4.24 10.19 -31.73
N ILE A 141 4.81 9.72 -30.62
CA ILE A 141 5.13 10.56 -29.47
C ILE A 141 6.41 11.33 -29.80
N VAL A 142 6.33 12.66 -29.81
CA VAL A 142 7.46 13.56 -30.11
C VAL A 142 8.01 14.26 -28.87
N GLU A 143 7.23 14.31 -27.80
CA GLU A 143 7.66 14.81 -26.49
C GLU A 143 6.89 14.09 -25.38
N GLU A 144 7.56 13.77 -24.27
CA GLU A 144 6.94 13.19 -23.08
C GLU A 144 7.48 13.86 -21.82
N HIS A 145 6.58 14.26 -20.93
CA HIS A 145 6.88 14.68 -19.56
C HIS A 145 6.25 13.70 -18.59
N GLY A 146 7.06 13.09 -17.72
CA GLY A 146 6.62 12.16 -16.69
C GLY A 146 7.06 12.60 -15.30
N PHE A 147 6.10 12.67 -14.37
CA PHE A 147 6.34 13.08 -12.99
C PHE A 147 5.73 12.09 -11.99
N TRP A 148 6.52 11.72 -10.99
CA TRP A 148 6.14 10.86 -9.87
C TRP A 148 7.06 11.12 -8.68
N ASP A 149 6.62 10.78 -7.46
CA ASP A 149 7.44 10.95 -6.27
C ASP A 149 8.46 9.81 -6.12
N SER A 150 9.70 10.04 -6.55
CA SER A 150 10.79 9.06 -6.39
C SER A 150 11.18 8.82 -4.94
N ALA A 151 10.83 9.72 -4.00
CA ALA A 151 11.17 9.56 -2.59
C ALA A 151 10.46 8.34 -1.98
N ILE A 152 9.30 7.94 -2.48
CA ILE A 152 8.57 6.76 -2.02
C ILE A 152 9.45 5.50 -2.19
N THR A 153 9.97 5.25 -3.39
CA THR A 153 10.86 4.12 -3.67
C THR A 153 12.19 4.25 -2.93
N GLN A 154 12.80 5.44 -2.93
CA GLN A 154 14.07 5.66 -2.25
C GLN A 154 13.97 5.40 -0.74
N ASN A 155 12.90 5.85 -0.09
CA ASN A 155 12.66 5.63 1.33
C ASN A 155 12.44 4.15 1.65
N ALA A 156 11.69 3.42 0.81
CA ALA A 156 11.49 1.98 0.98
C ALA A 156 12.83 1.22 0.91
N LEU A 157 13.63 1.48 -0.12
CA LEU A 157 14.95 0.87 -0.29
C LEU A 157 15.95 1.28 0.79
N ALA A 158 15.88 2.53 1.27
CA ALA A 158 16.72 3.01 2.35
C ALA A 158 16.42 2.28 3.66
N LYS A 159 15.13 2.01 3.97
CA LYS A 159 14.74 1.21 5.14
C LYS A 159 15.30 -0.21 5.05
N ILE A 160 15.18 -0.85 3.89
CA ILE A 160 15.72 -2.20 3.64
C ILE A 160 17.24 -2.21 3.83
N THR A 161 17.93 -1.24 3.23
CA THR A 161 19.38 -1.11 3.32
C THR A 161 19.83 -0.84 4.75
N ALA A 162 19.11 0.00 5.49
CA ALA A 162 19.39 0.29 6.89
C ALA A 162 19.21 -0.96 7.77
N ALA A 163 18.16 -1.75 7.53
CA ALA A 163 17.94 -3.02 8.23
C ALA A 163 19.07 -4.03 7.93
N GLN A 164 19.45 -4.17 6.66
CA GLN A 164 20.53 -5.07 6.23
C GLN A 164 21.90 -4.68 6.78
N ASN A 165 22.15 -3.39 7.00
CA ASN A 165 23.40 -2.87 7.55
C ASN A 165 23.34 -2.61 9.06
N ALA A 166 22.22 -2.92 9.72
CA ALA A 166 22.09 -2.73 11.15
C ALA A 166 23.11 -3.62 11.91
N PRO A 167 23.63 -3.19 13.07
CA PRO A 167 24.45 -4.03 13.92
C PRO A 167 23.76 -5.38 14.18
N GLU A 168 24.52 -6.47 14.28
CA GLU A 168 23.98 -7.84 14.48
C GLU A 168 22.95 -7.91 15.61
N ALA A 169 23.17 -7.18 16.71
CA ALA A 169 22.21 -7.10 17.82
C ALA A 169 20.83 -6.55 17.38
N ILE A 170 20.80 -5.51 16.53
CA ILE A 170 19.54 -4.96 16.00
C ILE A 170 18.89 -5.96 15.04
N GLN A 171 19.66 -6.63 14.17
CA GLN A 171 19.14 -7.66 13.26
C GLN A 171 18.52 -8.83 14.01
N SER A 172 19.17 -9.29 15.09
CA SER A 172 18.63 -10.32 15.97
C SER A 172 17.33 -9.89 16.63
N ILE A 173 17.24 -8.64 17.11
CA ILE A 173 16.00 -8.10 17.68
C ILE A 173 14.88 -8.05 16.63
N MET A 174 15.16 -7.55 15.41
CA MET A 174 14.19 -7.52 14.30
C MET A 174 13.69 -8.92 13.95
N THR A 175 14.61 -9.88 13.84
CA THR A 175 14.25 -11.26 13.50
C THR A 175 13.42 -11.91 14.61
N ASN A 176 13.81 -11.69 15.87
CA ASN A 176 13.16 -12.36 16.99
C ASN A 176 11.81 -11.75 17.33
N GLN A 177 11.58 -10.44 17.18
CA GLN A 177 10.24 -9.85 17.35
C GLN A 177 9.24 -10.43 16.34
N ASP A 178 9.66 -10.62 15.08
CA ASP A 178 8.80 -11.13 14.01
C ASP A 178 8.46 -12.59 14.29
N LYS A 179 9.46 -13.40 14.66
CA LYS A 179 9.24 -14.80 15.08
C LYS A 179 8.36 -14.93 16.32
N ILE A 180 8.36 -13.97 17.23
CA ILE A 180 7.46 -14.02 18.38
C ILE A 180 6.03 -13.65 17.96
N ALA A 181 5.82 -12.72 17.03
CA ALA A 181 4.50 -12.49 16.44
C ALA A 181 3.98 -13.74 15.71
N GLU A 182 4.87 -14.49 15.03
CA GLU A 182 4.56 -15.82 14.48
C GLU A 182 4.25 -16.85 15.56
N ALA A 183 5.01 -16.88 16.67
CA ALA A 183 4.79 -17.78 17.79
C ALA A 183 3.40 -17.55 18.41
N TRP A 184 3.00 -16.30 18.59
CA TRP A 184 1.63 -15.96 18.96
C TRP A 184 0.63 -16.41 17.91
N SER A 185 0.82 -16.06 16.65
CA SER A 185 -0.15 -16.41 15.59
C SER A 185 -0.34 -17.91 15.38
N ASN A 186 0.69 -18.72 15.62
CA ASN A 186 0.67 -20.17 15.44
C ASN A 186 0.48 -20.96 16.75
N TYR A 187 0.28 -20.26 17.88
CA TYR A 187 0.21 -20.87 19.21
C TYR A 187 1.43 -21.75 19.55
N ASP A 188 2.62 -21.29 19.16
CA ASP A 188 3.89 -22.00 19.34
C ASP A 188 4.63 -21.50 20.59
N LYS A 189 4.29 -22.09 21.74
CA LYS A 189 4.94 -21.75 23.02
C LYS A 189 6.40 -22.16 23.07
N GLU A 190 6.81 -23.20 22.33
CA GLU A 190 8.19 -23.66 22.30
C GLU A 190 9.07 -22.65 21.57
N LEU A 191 8.59 -22.14 20.43
CA LEU A 191 9.24 -21.04 19.73
C LEU A 191 9.33 -19.80 20.61
N PHE A 192 8.24 -19.40 21.28
CA PHE A 192 8.29 -18.28 22.23
C PHE A 192 9.33 -18.50 23.34
N ALA A 193 9.36 -19.68 23.94
CA ALA A 193 10.31 -20.02 24.99
C ALA A 193 11.76 -20.01 24.49
N SER A 194 12.01 -20.41 23.24
CA SER A 194 13.36 -20.34 22.65
C SER A 194 13.86 -18.91 22.40
N LEU A 195 12.95 -17.93 22.36
CA LEU A 195 13.22 -16.52 22.05
C LEU A 195 13.11 -15.60 23.27
N SER A 196 12.84 -16.15 24.45
CA SER A 196 12.65 -15.40 25.69
C SER A 196 13.53 -15.93 26.81
N ALA A 197 13.81 -15.08 27.80
CA ALA A 197 14.52 -15.50 28.99
C ALA A 197 13.62 -16.39 29.87
N PRO A 198 14.16 -17.37 30.62
CA PRO A 198 13.37 -18.19 31.53
C PRO A 198 12.52 -17.38 32.53
N ASN A 199 13.03 -16.22 32.95
CA ASN A 199 12.38 -15.26 33.85
C ASN A 199 11.75 -14.06 33.10
N VAL A 200 11.31 -14.27 31.86
CA VAL A 200 10.66 -13.23 31.05
C VAL A 200 9.47 -12.61 31.79
N ILE A 201 9.37 -11.29 31.67
CA ILE A 201 8.34 -10.50 32.32
C ILE A 201 7.29 -10.06 31.29
N ARG A 202 6.01 -10.18 31.62
CA ARG A 202 4.94 -9.47 30.92
C ARG A 202 4.18 -8.56 31.88
N ASN A 203 4.12 -7.28 31.56
CA ASN A 203 3.16 -6.36 32.13
C ASN A 203 2.12 -5.99 31.08
N GLY A 204 0.84 -6.00 31.45
CA GLY A 204 -0.27 -5.53 30.63
C GLY A 204 -0.97 -4.36 31.31
N ASN A 205 -1.06 -3.21 30.65
CA ASN A 205 -1.65 -1.98 31.19
C ASN A 205 -1.13 -1.64 32.61
N GLY A 206 0.18 -1.84 32.83
CA GLY A 206 0.85 -1.57 34.11
C GLY A 206 0.74 -2.67 35.17
N VAL A 207 0.05 -3.78 34.89
CA VAL A 207 -0.12 -4.90 35.83
C VAL A 207 0.74 -6.09 35.42
N ARG A 208 1.41 -6.72 36.39
CA ARG A 208 2.19 -7.95 36.17
C ARG A 208 1.27 -9.11 35.77
N MET A 209 1.46 -9.63 34.56
CA MET A 209 0.71 -10.77 34.02
C MET A 209 1.52 -12.06 34.01
N ALA A 210 2.83 -11.97 33.82
CA ALA A 210 3.74 -13.12 33.86
C ALA A 210 5.13 -12.72 34.37
N SER A 211 5.79 -13.63 35.06
CA SER A 211 7.14 -13.46 35.63
C SER A 211 8.12 -14.55 35.19
N ASN A 212 7.68 -15.46 34.32
CA ASN A 212 8.48 -16.53 33.71
C ASN A 212 7.77 -17.06 32.45
N GLN A 213 8.44 -17.96 31.73
CA GLN A 213 7.92 -18.55 30.49
C GLN A 213 6.66 -19.39 30.68
N GLU A 214 6.51 -20.08 31.82
CA GLU A 214 5.33 -20.91 32.10
C GLU A 214 4.09 -20.02 32.27
N GLU A 215 4.19 -18.96 33.08
CA GLU A 215 3.12 -17.98 33.27
C GLU A 215 2.78 -17.25 31.96
N TYR A 216 3.80 -16.92 31.15
CA TYR A 216 3.56 -16.29 29.84
C TYR A 216 2.84 -17.27 28.89
N GLY A 217 3.26 -18.54 28.85
CA GLY A 217 2.58 -19.59 28.09
C GLY A 217 1.13 -19.79 28.52
N ALA A 218 0.85 -19.75 29.83
CA ALA A 218 -0.51 -19.79 30.35
C ALA A 218 -1.33 -18.55 29.94
N PHE A 219 -0.69 -17.38 29.82
CA PHE A 219 -1.34 -16.19 29.26
C PHE A 219 -1.69 -16.36 27.77
N MET A 220 -0.84 -17.03 26.98
CA MET A 220 -1.17 -17.39 25.59
C MET A 220 -2.41 -18.32 25.53
N ASP A 221 -2.56 -19.24 26.48
CA ASP A 221 -3.68 -20.18 26.54
C ASP A 221 -5.03 -19.48 26.64
N VAL A 222 -5.09 -18.39 27.41
CA VAL A 222 -6.31 -17.60 27.57
C VAL A 222 -6.80 -17.10 26.21
N PHE A 223 -5.91 -16.57 25.37
CA PHE A 223 -6.27 -16.04 24.06
C PHE A 223 -6.54 -17.14 23.04
N HIS A 224 -5.72 -18.19 22.97
CA HIS A 224 -5.93 -19.26 21.98
C HIS A 224 -7.09 -20.19 22.31
N THR A 225 -7.46 -20.31 23.59
CA THR A 225 -8.71 -20.99 23.98
C THR A 225 -9.92 -20.19 23.51
N ALA A 226 -9.92 -18.88 23.73
CA ALA A 226 -11.02 -18.02 23.34
C ALA A 226 -11.12 -17.80 21.83
N PHE A 227 -9.98 -17.67 21.16
CA PHE A 227 -9.81 -17.33 19.75
C PHE A 227 -8.86 -18.34 19.08
N PRO A 228 -9.35 -19.51 18.62
CA PRO A 228 -8.51 -20.51 17.99
C PRO A 228 -7.81 -20.05 16.69
N ASP A 229 -8.33 -18.99 16.06
CA ASP A 229 -7.78 -18.29 14.89
C ASP A 229 -7.08 -16.97 15.26
N PHE A 230 -6.58 -16.85 16.50
CA PHE A 230 -5.87 -15.65 16.95
C PHE A 230 -4.64 -15.37 16.08
N HIS A 231 -4.53 -14.15 15.60
CA HIS A 231 -3.43 -13.73 14.73
C HIS A 231 -2.91 -12.36 15.13
N VAL A 232 -1.59 -12.21 15.13
CA VAL A 232 -0.87 -10.98 15.51
C VAL A 232 -0.07 -10.47 14.32
N THR A 233 -0.23 -9.19 14.01
CA THR A 233 0.54 -8.47 12.99
C THR A 233 1.32 -7.33 13.66
N ILE A 234 2.62 -7.23 13.35
CA ILE A 234 3.42 -6.04 13.67
C ILE A 234 3.16 -5.01 12.57
N ASP A 235 2.45 -3.94 12.90
CA ASP A 235 2.11 -2.89 11.94
C ASP A 235 3.30 -1.96 11.67
N ASN A 236 4.06 -1.66 12.73
CA ASN A 236 5.28 -0.88 12.66
C ASN A 236 6.14 -1.15 13.90
N SER A 237 7.46 -1.03 13.76
CA SER A 237 8.37 -1.12 14.89
C SER A 237 9.55 -0.15 14.77
N VAL A 238 10.08 0.27 15.91
CA VAL A 238 11.32 1.03 16.02
C VAL A 238 12.20 0.35 17.04
N ILE A 239 13.45 0.07 16.70
CA ILE A 239 14.43 -0.51 17.62
C ILE A 239 15.42 0.56 18.06
N LYS A 240 15.56 0.72 19.38
CA LYS A 240 16.48 1.66 19.98
C LYS A 240 16.87 1.22 21.38
N ASP A 241 18.15 1.33 21.70
CA ASP A 241 18.70 1.07 23.05
C ASP A 241 18.32 -0.32 23.62
N GLY A 242 18.39 -1.36 22.77
CA GLY A 242 18.04 -2.74 23.16
C GLY A 242 16.54 -2.99 23.35
N LYS A 243 15.70 -2.05 22.90
CA LYS A 243 14.24 -2.18 22.98
C LYS A 243 13.61 -2.12 21.60
N SER A 244 12.52 -2.86 21.41
CA SER A 244 11.61 -2.67 20.29
C SER A 244 10.32 -2.00 20.76
N TYR A 245 9.91 -0.96 20.06
CA TYR A 245 8.66 -0.24 20.25
C TYR A 245 7.73 -0.62 19.11
N ILE A 246 6.69 -1.39 19.40
CA ILE A 246 5.91 -2.13 18.42
C ILE A 246 4.47 -1.62 18.46
N ASN A 247 3.94 -1.16 17.33
CA ASN A 247 2.50 -1.08 17.10
C ASN A 247 2.05 -2.41 16.52
N TRP A 248 0.99 -2.98 17.07
CA TRP A 248 0.49 -4.27 16.63
C TRP A 248 -1.03 -4.28 16.51
N THR A 249 -1.51 -5.19 15.68
CA THR A 249 -2.93 -5.51 15.50
C THR A 249 -3.12 -7.01 15.78
N CYS A 250 -4.08 -7.32 16.64
CA CYS A 250 -4.54 -8.67 16.92
C CYS A 250 -5.94 -8.90 16.35
N THR A 251 -6.18 -10.07 15.79
CA THR A 251 -7.50 -10.49 15.29
C THR A 251 -7.87 -11.88 15.79
N GLY A 252 -9.15 -12.21 15.80
CA GLY A 252 -9.64 -13.56 16.12
C GLY A 252 -11.16 -13.65 16.18
N THR A 253 -11.67 -14.88 16.24
CA THR A 253 -13.09 -15.23 16.34
C THR A 253 -13.35 -15.95 17.67
N ASN A 254 -14.21 -15.37 18.51
CA ASN A 254 -14.46 -15.89 19.85
C ASN A 254 -15.35 -17.15 19.80
N THR A 255 -14.73 -18.33 19.77
CA THR A 255 -15.42 -19.63 19.76
C THR A 255 -15.22 -20.45 21.03
N GLY A 256 -14.31 -20.01 21.92
CA GLY A 256 -14.16 -20.55 23.27
C GLY A 256 -14.53 -19.56 24.37
N GLU A 257 -14.49 -20.04 25.61
CA GLU A 257 -14.68 -19.21 26.79
C GLU A 257 -13.58 -18.14 26.87
N PHE A 258 -13.95 -16.91 27.23
CA PHE A 258 -12.98 -15.82 27.44
C PHE A 258 -13.23 -15.15 28.79
N MET A 259 -12.25 -15.21 29.68
CA MET A 259 -12.30 -14.54 31.00
C MET A 259 -13.58 -14.87 31.79
N GLY A 260 -14.01 -16.14 31.77
CA GLY A 260 -15.22 -16.62 32.45
C GLY A 260 -16.53 -16.37 31.70
N ASN A 261 -16.50 -15.80 30.49
CA ASN A 261 -17.69 -15.54 29.68
C ASN A 261 -17.84 -16.57 28.55
N PRO A 262 -19.07 -17.01 28.23
CA PRO A 262 -19.31 -17.99 27.18
C PRO A 262 -18.97 -17.46 25.79
N PRO A 263 -18.61 -18.34 24.83
CA PRO A 263 -18.28 -17.94 23.48
C PRO A 263 -19.43 -17.20 22.79
N THR A 264 -19.09 -16.15 22.06
CA THR A 264 -20.06 -15.24 21.42
C THR A 264 -20.18 -15.45 19.91
N GLY A 265 -19.21 -16.12 19.29
CA GLY A 265 -19.08 -16.26 17.83
C GLY A 265 -18.69 -14.97 17.10
N LYS A 266 -18.38 -13.89 17.84
CA LYS A 266 -18.02 -12.59 17.26
C LYS A 266 -16.53 -12.50 16.96
N LYS A 267 -16.19 -11.64 16.00
CA LYS A 267 -14.81 -11.31 15.66
C LYS A 267 -14.32 -10.11 16.44
N ILE A 268 -13.02 -10.08 16.70
CA ILE A 268 -12.32 -8.92 17.27
C ILE A 268 -11.25 -8.40 16.31
N VAL A 269 -11.04 -7.08 16.36
CA VAL A 269 -9.82 -6.41 15.90
C VAL A 269 -9.37 -5.51 17.04
N THR A 270 -8.21 -5.79 17.61
CA THR A 270 -7.65 -5.03 18.75
C THR A 270 -6.30 -4.48 18.37
N HIS A 271 -6.09 -3.19 18.63
CA HIS A 271 -4.82 -2.52 18.42
C HIS A 271 -4.12 -2.27 19.75
N GLY A 272 -2.80 -2.28 19.73
CA GLY A 272 -2.01 -1.95 20.90
C GLY A 272 -0.59 -1.56 20.59
N VAL A 273 0.12 -1.21 21.66
CA VAL A 273 1.53 -0.89 21.66
C VAL A 273 2.23 -1.77 22.67
N SER A 274 3.33 -2.40 22.28
CA SER A 274 4.22 -3.10 23.21
C SER A 274 5.62 -2.51 23.17
N ILE A 275 6.26 -2.44 24.34
CA ILE A 275 7.69 -2.16 24.47
C ILE A 275 8.36 -3.45 24.91
N TRP A 276 9.19 -4.01 24.06
CA TRP A 276 9.94 -5.23 24.37
C TRP A 276 11.39 -4.89 24.64
N THR A 277 11.92 -5.39 25.74
CA THR A 277 13.33 -5.25 26.11
C THR A 277 14.06 -6.55 25.83
N PHE A 278 15.19 -6.44 25.14
CA PHE A 278 16.00 -7.57 24.70
C PHE A 278 17.40 -7.54 25.32
N ASP A 279 18.02 -8.72 25.44
CA ASP A 279 19.45 -8.81 25.71
C ASP A 279 20.30 -8.60 24.44
N ALA A 280 21.63 -8.69 24.58
CA ALA A 280 22.56 -8.51 23.46
C ALA A 280 22.45 -9.58 22.36
N ASN A 281 21.81 -10.72 22.63
CA ASN A 281 21.59 -11.81 21.69
C ASN A 281 20.18 -11.74 21.05
N GLY A 282 19.38 -10.72 21.39
CA GLY A 282 18.01 -10.59 20.92
C GLY A 282 17.01 -11.48 21.67
N ILE A 283 17.33 -11.96 22.87
CA ILE A 283 16.39 -12.72 23.72
C ILE A 283 15.50 -11.74 24.50
N VAL A 284 14.19 -11.96 24.50
CA VAL A 284 13.23 -11.11 25.20
C VAL A 284 13.36 -11.28 26.71
N LEU A 285 13.59 -10.17 27.41
CA LEU A 285 13.65 -10.09 28.86
C LEU A 285 12.32 -9.63 29.45
N GLN A 286 11.66 -8.70 28.78
CA GLN A 286 10.44 -8.07 29.28
C GLN A 286 9.58 -7.53 28.14
N GLU A 287 8.28 -7.62 28.32
CA GLU A 287 7.27 -6.91 27.55
C GLU A 287 6.41 -6.03 28.47
N ASP A 288 6.21 -4.78 28.06
CA ASP A 288 5.18 -3.88 28.57
C ASP A 288 4.17 -3.61 27.46
N ALA A 289 2.99 -4.24 27.56
CA ALA A 289 1.91 -4.14 26.58
C ALA A 289 0.81 -3.18 27.05
N PHE A 290 0.34 -2.32 26.15
CA PHE A 290 -0.74 -1.35 26.37
C PHE A 290 -1.80 -1.49 25.28
N TYR A 291 -3.04 -1.78 25.67
CA TYR A 291 -4.14 -1.97 24.75
C TYR A 291 -5.49 -1.80 25.46
N ASP A 292 -6.51 -1.42 24.69
CA ASP A 292 -7.85 -1.17 25.22
C ASP A 292 -8.61 -2.48 25.43
N ASN A 293 -8.58 -2.97 26.66
CA ASN A 293 -9.40 -4.12 27.06
C ASN A 293 -10.89 -3.81 26.89
N GLY A 294 -11.34 -2.61 27.23
CA GLY A 294 -12.75 -2.24 27.18
C GLY A 294 -13.33 -2.35 25.78
N GLU A 295 -12.58 -1.90 24.78
CA GLU A 295 -12.97 -2.05 23.37
C GLU A 295 -13.07 -3.52 22.95
N LEU A 296 -12.15 -4.38 23.39
CA LEU A 296 -12.23 -5.82 23.16
C LEU A 296 -13.51 -6.42 23.78
N TYR A 297 -13.81 -6.11 25.05
CA TYR A 297 -15.04 -6.56 25.71
C TYR A 297 -16.30 -6.07 24.99
N ASN A 298 -16.32 -4.81 24.55
CA ASN A 298 -17.42 -4.21 23.81
C ASN A 298 -17.70 -4.94 22.48
N GLN A 299 -16.65 -5.29 21.72
CA GLN A 299 -16.79 -6.05 20.47
C GLN A 299 -17.42 -7.43 20.70
N LEU A 300 -17.09 -8.09 21.81
CA LEU A 300 -17.72 -9.36 22.22
C LEU A 300 -19.16 -9.15 22.72
N GLY A 301 -19.55 -7.93 23.06
CA GLY A 301 -20.84 -7.60 23.65
C GLY A 301 -20.92 -8.01 25.12
N TYR A 302 -19.78 -8.10 25.79
CA TYR A 302 -19.72 -8.28 27.23
C TYR A 302 -20.02 -6.95 27.92
N THR A 303 -20.85 -7.00 28.95
CA THR A 303 -21.11 -5.84 29.82
C THR A 303 -20.13 -5.85 30.96
N VAL A 304 -19.32 -4.79 31.08
CA VAL A 304 -18.47 -4.60 32.26
C VAL A 304 -19.35 -4.12 33.41
N SER A 305 -19.59 -4.99 34.39
CA SER A 305 -20.25 -4.60 35.63
C SER A 305 -19.25 -3.86 36.53
N PRO A 306 -19.63 -2.77 37.21
CA PRO A 306 -18.80 -2.18 38.25
C PRO A 306 -18.47 -3.24 39.31
N PRO A 307 -17.28 -3.20 39.95
CA PRO A 307 -17.00 -4.07 41.08
C PRO A 307 -18.09 -3.87 42.14
N GLU A 308 -18.61 -4.98 42.67
CA GLU A 308 -19.50 -4.93 43.84
C GLU A 308 -18.72 -4.25 44.97
N GLY A 309 -19.26 -3.14 45.50
CA GLY A 309 -18.58 -2.37 46.53
C GLY A 309 -18.34 -3.23 47.78
N GLU A 310 -17.12 -3.15 48.31
CA GLU A 310 -16.77 -3.66 49.65
C GLU A 310 -17.55 -2.94 50.76
#